data_AF-A0A971HFS8-F1
#
_entry.id   AF-A0A971HFS8-F1
#
_cell.length_a   1.000
_cell.length_b   1.000
_cell.length_c   1.000
_cell.angle_alpha   90.00
_cell.angle_beta   90.00
_cell.angle_gamma   90.00
#
_symmetry.space_group_name_H-M   'P 1'
#
loop_
_entity.id
_entity.type
_entity.pdbx_description
1 polymer ?
#
loop_
_entity_poly.entity_id
_entity_poly.type
_entity_poly.pdbx_seq_one_letter_code
_entity_poly.pdbx_strand_id
1 'polypeptide(L)'
;REVDGKDYNYHHEIIKYLNGELKEFTIPFSFKGTEFQEKVWKELLNIPYGETRTYKEMAEKVGCPKGPRAVGNALNKNPIAIIVPCHRVVGSKGKLVGFAGGLPLKERLLGLEKENNVKYFR
;
A
#
# COMPACT_ATOMS: atom_id res chain seq x y z
N ARG A 1 18.74 18.79 -2.40
CA ARG A 1 17.97 19.63 -3.34
C ARG A 1 16.66 19.94 -2.66
N GLU A 2 16.36 21.22 -2.40
CA GLU A 2 15.00 21.62 -2.07
C GLU A 2 14.12 21.27 -3.27
N VAL A 3 13.00 20.62 -2.99
CA VAL A 3 12.06 20.13 -4.00
C VAL A 3 10.83 21.02 -3.88
N ASP A 4 10.54 21.82 -4.91
CA ASP A 4 9.32 22.62 -4.93
C ASP A 4 8.12 21.66 -5.00
N GLY A 5 7.22 21.76 -4.01
CA GLY A 5 6.02 20.92 -3.94
C GLY A 5 5.06 21.12 -5.12
N LYS A 6 5.25 22.19 -5.91
CA LYS A 6 4.49 22.47 -7.14
C LYS A 6 4.94 21.67 -8.37
N ASP A 7 6.16 21.14 -8.37
CA ASP A 7 6.72 20.42 -9.53
C ASP A 7 6.15 19.01 -9.70
N TYR A 8 5.60 18.44 -8.63
CA TYR A 8 5.07 17.09 -8.63
C TYR A 8 3.56 17.15 -8.50
N ASN A 9 2.90 16.78 -9.58
CA ASN A 9 1.45 16.69 -9.61
C ASN A 9 0.98 15.39 -8.90
N TYR A 10 1.27 15.29 -7.59
CA TYR A 10 0.92 14.13 -6.76
C TYR A 10 -0.57 13.79 -6.85
N HIS A 11 -1.41 14.82 -6.88
CA HIS A 11 -2.86 14.65 -6.98
C HIS A 11 -3.26 14.04 -8.32
N HIS A 12 -2.59 14.39 -9.42
CA HIS A 12 -2.88 13.82 -10.74
C HIS A 12 -2.55 12.33 -10.84
N GLU A 13 -1.40 11.89 -10.33
CA GLU A 13 -1.09 10.45 -10.32
C GLU A 13 -2.06 9.67 -9.43
N ILE A 14 -2.41 10.22 -8.27
CA ILE A 14 -3.43 9.61 -7.39
C ILE A 14 -4.79 9.52 -8.10
N ILE A 15 -5.23 10.58 -8.78
CA ILE A 15 -6.49 10.57 -9.54
C ILE A 15 -6.44 9.52 -10.67
N LYS A 16 -5.35 9.48 -11.45
CA LYS A 16 -5.17 8.48 -12.50
C LYS A 16 -5.19 7.06 -11.95
N TYR A 17 -4.52 6.82 -10.83
CA TYR A 17 -4.53 5.53 -10.15
C TYR A 17 -5.95 5.16 -9.74
N LEU A 18 -6.68 6.06 -9.06
CA LEU A 18 -8.05 5.83 -8.62
C LEU A 18 -9.02 5.63 -9.80
N ASN A 19 -8.73 6.17 -10.97
CA ASN A 19 -9.48 5.93 -12.21
C ASN A 19 -9.08 4.64 -12.95
N GLY A 20 -8.07 3.91 -12.47
CA GLY A 20 -7.56 2.69 -13.12
C GLY A 20 -6.63 2.96 -14.31
N GLU A 21 -6.20 4.21 -14.51
CA GLU A 21 -5.35 4.64 -15.62
C GLU A 21 -3.84 4.52 -15.29
N LEU A 22 -3.50 4.37 -14.01
CA LEU A 22 -2.12 4.26 -13.52
C LEU A 22 -1.96 3.02 -12.64
N LYS A 23 -0.90 2.25 -12.89
CA LYS A 23 -0.56 1.04 -12.11
C LYS A 23 0.70 1.22 -11.24
N GLU A 24 1.56 2.16 -11.61
CA GLU A 24 2.84 2.45 -10.95
C GLU A 24 3.00 3.96 -10.78
N PHE A 25 3.39 4.38 -9.58
CA PHE A 25 3.63 5.79 -9.26
C PHE A 25 5.04 6.20 -9.65
N THR A 26 5.19 7.37 -10.29
CA THR A 26 6.51 7.91 -10.69
C THR A 26 6.97 9.06 -9.78
N ILE A 27 6.06 9.59 -8.97
CA ILE A 27 6.34 10.60 -7.96
C ILE A 27 7.40 10.13 -6.96
N PRO A 28 8.44 10.93 -6.68
CA PRO A 28 9.40 10.61 -5.64
C PRO A 28 8.73 10.71 -4.27
N PHE A 29 9.02 9.74 -3.40
CA PHE A 29 8.55 9.75 -2.02
C PHE A 29 9.62 9.21 -1.07
N SER A 30 9.48 9.58 0.20
CA SER A 30 10.31 9.04 1.27
C SER A 30 9.46 8.90 2.53
N PHE A 31 9.67 7.83 3.29
CA PHE A 31 9.05 7.60 4.59
C PHE A 31 10.13 7.49 5.67
N LYS A 32 9.77 7.82 6.91
CA LYS A 32 10.65 7.71 8.07
C LYS A 32 9.90 7.03 9.21
N GLY A 33 10.54 6.05 9.84
CA GLY A 33 9.96 5.28 10.93
C GLY A 33 11.04 4.59 11.77
N THR A 34 10.63 3.60 12.56
CA THR A 34 11.60 2.68 13.16
C THR A 34 12.20 1.79 12.08
N GLU A 35 13.37 1.19 12.33
CA GLU A 35 14.01 0.25 11.39
C GLU A 35 13.05 -0.86 10.94
N PHE A 36 12.25 -1.40 11.86
CA PHE A 36 11.26 -2.43 11.55
C PHE A 36 10.12 -1.90 10.69
N GLN A 37 9.61 -0.70 10.99
CA GLN A 37 8.58 -0.06 10.18
C GLN A 37 9.06 0.16 8.75
N GLU A 38 10.23 0.76 8.58
CA GLU A 38 10.81 1.02 7.26
C GLU A 38 11.08 -0.28 6.50
N LYS A 39 11.52 -1.35 7.18
CA LYS A 39 11.69 -2.67 6.55
C LYS A 39 10.38 -3.23 6.02
N VAL A 40 9.29 -3.13 6.79
CA VAL A 40 7.95 -3.55 6.37
C VAL A 40 7.44 -2.69 5.21
N TRP A 41 7.61 -1.37 5.27
CA TRP A 41 7.16 -0.46 4.22
C TRP A 41 7.93 -0.63 2.91
N LYS A 42 9.24 -0.91 2.97
CA LYS A 42 10.05 -1.28 1.79
C LYS A 42 9.54 -2.57 1.16
N GLU A 43 9.20 -3.59 1.96
CA GLU A 43 8.67 -4.84 1.42
C GLU A 43 7.30 -4.68 0.76
N LEU A 44 6.47 -3.73 1.21
CA LEU A 44 5.20 -3.43 0.53
C LEU A 44 5.39 -2.99 -0.93
N LEU A 45 6.48 -2.26 -1.23
CA LEU A 45 6.79 -1.81 -2.58
C LEU A 45 7.10 -2.97 -3.53
N ASN A 46 7.47 -4.14 -2.99
CA ASN A 46 7.72 -5.36 -3.76
C ASN A 46 6.43 -6.13 -4.09
N ILE A 47 5.26 -5.69 -3.64
CA ILE A 47 3.97 -6.33 -3.95
C ILE A 47 3.41 -5.69 -5.24
N PRO A 48 3.33 -6.42 -6.37
CA PRO A 48 2.83 -5.86 -7.63
C PRO A 48 1.38 -5.39 -7.56
N TYR A 49 1.00 -4.49 -8.46
CA TYR A 49 -0.39 -4.07 -8.66
C TYR A 49 -1.28 -5.28 -9.00
N GLY A 50 -2.42 -5.42 -8.31
CA GLY A 50 -3.35 -6.53 -8.49
C GLY A 50 -2.98 -7.79 -7.71
N GLU A 51 -1.82 -7.82 -7.06
CA GLU A 51 -1.39 -8.92 -6.20
C GLU A 51 -1.62 -8.61 -4.72
N THR A 52 -1.68 -9.69 -3.93
CA THR A 52 -1.75 -9.59 -2.47
C THR A 52 -0.70 -10.47 -1.81
N ARG A 53 -0.36 -10.13 -0.57
CA ARG A 53 0.42 -10.98 0.34
C ARG A 53 -0.32 -11.11 1.66
N THR A 54 -0.08 -12.19 2.36
CA THR A 54 -0.59 -12.40 3.71
C THR A 54 0.33 -11.73 4.74
N TYR A 55 -0.22 -11.38 5.91
CA TYR A 55 0.62 -10.93 7.03
C TYR A 55 1.72 -11.93 7.41
N LYS A 56 1.49 -13.24 7.17
CA LYS A 56 2.48 -14.30 7.39
C LYS A 56 3.62 -14.22 6.38
N GLU A 57 3.32 -14.12 5.09
CA GLU A 57 4.33 -13.97 4.05
C GLU A 57 5.15 -12.69 4.25
N MET A 58 4.50 -11.58 4.61
CA MET A 58 5.19 -10.34 4.97
C MET A 58 6.14 -10.54 6.16
N ALA A 59 5.66 -11.21 7.21
CA ALA A 59 6.46 -11.53 8.41
C ALA A 59 7.70 -12.38 8.07
N GLU A 60 7.55 -13.37 7.20
CA GLU A 60 8.67 -14.19 6.71
C GLU A 60 9.68 -13.36 5.91
N LYS A 61 9.21 -12.55 4.96
CA LYS A 61 10.05 -11.69 4.11
C LYS A 61 10.86 -10.66 4.90
N VAL A 62 10.28 -10.08 5.95
CA VAL A 62 10.98 -9.10 6.80
C VAL A 62 11.82 -9.75 7.91
N GLY A 63 11.99 -11.08 7.90
CA GLY A 63 12.83 -11.79 8.87
C GLY A 63 12.23 -11.84 10.29
N CYS A 64 10.92 -11.77 10.40
CA CYS A 64 10.18 -11.87 11.67
C CYS A 64 9.05 -12.90 11.55
N PRO A 65 9.32 -14.19 11.27
CA PRO A 65 8.29 -15.18 10.88
C PRO A 65 7.21 -15.42 11.96
N LYS A 66 7.52 -15.16 13.23
CA LYS A 66 6.56 -15.25 14.36
C LYS A 66 5.81 -13.92 14.62
N GLY A 67 6.08 -12.87 13.85
CA GLY A 67 5.58 -11.51 14.05
C GLY A 67 4.49 -10.98 13.11
N PRO A 68 3.50 -11.75 12.60
CA PRO A 68 2.40 -11.16 11.79
C PRO A 68 1.68 -9.98 12.47
N ARG A 69 1.54 -10.02 13.80
CA ARG A 69 0.94 -8.89 14.56
C ARG A 69 1.84 -7.65 14.55
N ALA A 70 3.15 -7.83 14.68
CA ALA A 70 4.11 -6.74 14.60
C ALA A 70 4.09 -6.09 13.21
N VAL A 71 4.01 -6.91 12.15
CA VAL A 71 3.78 -6.43 10.78
C VAL A 71 2.49 -5.63 10.70
N GLY A 72 1.37 -6.14 11.24
CA GLY A 72 0.10 -5.40 11.26
C GLY A 72 0.20 -4.01 11.94
N ASN A 73 0.92 -3.92 13.05
CA ASN A 73 1.17 -2.65 13.73
C ASN A 73 2.02 -1.70 12.88
N ALA A 74 3.05 -2.19 12.20
CA ALA A 74 3.86 -1.39 11.28
C ALA A 74 3.05 -0.90 10.06
N LEU A 75 2.19 -1.75 9.50
CA LEU A 75 1.30 -1.40 8.39
C LEU A 75 0.28 -0.31 8.78
N ASN A 76 -0.25 -0.36 10.00
CA ASN A 76 -1.15 0.67 10.53
C ASN A 76 -0.48 2.04 10.70
N LYS A 77 0.87 2.08 10.69
CA LYS A 77 1.66 3.32 10.81
C LYS A 77 2.22 3.79 9.47
N ASN A 78 1.85 3.16 8.35
CA ASN A 78 2.28 3.60 7.03
C ASN A 78 1.89 5.07 6.78
N PRO A 79 2.87 5.98 6.60
CA PRO A 79 2.59 7.40 6.43
C PRO A 79 2.09 7.78 5.02
N ILE A 80 2.22 6.89 4.03
CA ILE A 80 1.93 7.19 2.62
C ILE A 80 1.05 6.08 2.03
N ALA A 81 -0.21 6.03 2.45
CA ALA A 81 -1.18 5.06 1.93
C ALA A 81 -1.35 5.19 0.39
N ILE A 82 -1.82 4.11 -0.24
CA ILE A 82 -1.98 3.97 -1.70
C ILE A 82 -0.64 3.82 -2.43
N ILE A 83 0.28 4.79 -2.28
CA ILE A 83 1.61 4.74 -2.92
C ILE A 83 2.47 3.64 -2.29
N VAL A 84 2.53 3.60 -0.96
CA VAL A 84 3.08 2.45 -0.22
C VAL A 84 1.88 1.52 0.06
N PRO A 85 1.75 0.39 -0.66
CA PRO A 85 0.45 -0.26 -0.87
C PRO A 85 0.05 -1.20 0.29
N CYS A 86 -0.15 -0.66 1.49
CA CYS A 86 -0.51 -1.48 2.65
C CYS A 86 -1.90 -2.14 2.55
N HIS A 87 -2.76 -1.69 1.63
CA HIS A 87 -4.03 -2.33 1.29
C HIS A 87 -3.85 -3.70 0.62
N ARG A 88 -2.68 -3.99 0.02
CA ARG A 88 -2.35 -5.29 -0.61
C ARG A 88 -2.03 -6.41 0.38
N VAL A 89 -1.90 -6.11 1.67
CA VAL A 89 -1.66 -7.14 2.70
C VAL A 89 -2.97 -7.64 3.29
N VAL A 90 -3.26 -8.92 3.21
CA VAL A 90 -4.53 -9.54 3.65
C VAL A 90 -4.32 -10.61 4.73
N GLY A 91 -5.40 -11.01 5.40
CA GLY A 91 -5.39 -12.13 6.32
C GLY A 91 -5.22 -13.47 5.61
N SER A 92 -5.02 -14.54 6.39
CA SER A 92 -4.97 -15.90 5.87
C SER A 92 -6.20 -16.23 5.02
N LYS A 93 -6.00 -17.01 3.94
CA LYS A 93 -7.05 -17.37 2.98
C LYS A 93 -7.71 -16.14 2.30
N GLY A 94 -7.00 -15.02 2.19
CA GLY A 94 -7.49 -13.82 1.51
C GLY A 94 -8.49 -12.98 2.32
N LYS A 95 -8.68 -13.26 3.62
CA LYS A 95 -9.64 -12.53 4.45
C LYS A 95 -9.24 -11.05 4.56
N LEU A 96 -10.16 -10.15 4.22
CA LEU A 96 -9.97 -8.71 4.47
C LEU A 96 -10.00 -8.44 5.97
N VAL A 97 -8.87 -7.99 6.49
CA VAL A 97 -8.67 -7.57 7.89
C VAL A 97 -7.74 -6.38 7.90
N GLY A 98 -7.83 -5.52 8.92
CA GLY A 98 -6.83 -4.49 9.24
C GLY A 98 -6.49 -3.51 8.10
N PHE A 99 -6.94 -2.26 8.24
CA PHE A 99 -6.49 -1.16 7.38
C PHE A 99 -6.75 0.17 8.07
N ALA A 100 -5.75 1.05 8.12
CA ALA A 100 -5.87 2.36 8.76
C ALA A 100 -6.99 3.21 8.12
N GLY A 101 -7.17 3.11 6.79
CA GLY A 101 -8.25 3.79 6.06
C GLY A 101 -9.61 3.08 6.09
N GLY A 102 -9.77 2.00 6.86
CA GLY A 102 -11.01 1.22 6.96
C GLY A 102 -11.19 0.15 5.88
N LEU A 103 -11.86 -0.96 6.23
CA LEU A 103 -12.10 -2.08 5.32
C LEU A 103 -12.82 -1.70 4.00
N PRO A 104 -13.81 -0.79 3.98
CA PRO A 104 -14.47 -0.41 2.73
C PRO A 104 -13.51 0.19 1.69
N LEU A 105 -12.55 1.02 2.14
CA LEU A 105 -11.55 1.60 1.23
C LEU A 105 -10.58 0.52 0.72
N LYS A 106 -10.15 -0.38 1.61
CA LYS A 106 -9.28 -1.50 1.22
C LYS A 106 -9.93 -2.41 0.17
N GLU A 107 -11.20 -2.75 0.36
CA GLU A 107 -11.97 -3.55 -0.61
C GLU A 107 -12.06 -2.85 -1.96
N ARG A 108 -12.37 -1.55 -1.97
CA ARG A 108 -12.42 -0.76 -3.21
C ARG A 108 -11.08 -0.70 -3.93
N LEU A 109 -9.98 -0.46 -3.22
CA LEU A 109 -8.64 -0.42 -3.81
C LEU A 109 -8.26 -1.78 -4.39
N LEU A 110 -8.56 -2.88 -3.69
CA LEU A 110 -8.30 -4.23 -4.21
C LEU A 110 -9.19 -4.56 -5.43
N GLY A 111 -10.45 -4.12 -5.44
CA GLY A 111 -11.35 -4.28 -6.58
C GLY A 111 -10.89 -3.50 -7.80
N LEU A 112 -10.50 -2.23 -7.60
CA LEU A 112 -9.87 -1.38 -8.62
C LEU A 112 -8.68 -2.09 -9.27
N GLU A 113 -7.78 -2.64 -8.45
CA GLU A 113 -6.58 -3.32 -8.94
C GLU A 113 -6.84 -4.64 -9.67
N LYS A 114 -7.95 -5.34 -9.37
CA LYS A 114 -8.31 -6.60 -10.01
C LYS A 114 -9.09 -6.42 -11.30
N GLU A 115 -10.00 -5.45 -11.35
CA GLU A 115 -11.01 -5.39 -12.40
C GLU A 115 -10.76 -4.30 -13.46
N ASN A 116 -9.74 -3.44 -13.29
CA ASN A 116 -9.40 -2.30 -14.18
C ASN A 116 -10.59 -1.39 -14.60
N ASN A 117 -11.77 -1.53 -13.98
CA ASN A 117 -13.03 -0.96 -14.47
C ASN A 117 -13.79 -0.12 -13.43
N VAL A 118 -13.18 0.14 -12.26
CA VAL A 118 -13.81 0.98 -11.23
C VAL A 118 -13.34 2.41 -11.40
N LYS A 119 -14.15 3.26 -12.05
CA LYS A 119 -13.91 4.71 -12.06
C LYS A 119 -14.33 5.32 -10.73
N TYR A 120 -13.38 5.88 -9.98
CA TYR A 120 -13.66 6.51 -8.68
C TYR A 120 -14.42 7.83 -8.82
N PHE A 121 -14.15 8.57 -9.90
CA PHE A 121 -14.81 9.81 -10.24
C PHE A 121 -15.66 9.60 -11.50
N ARG A 122 -16.97 9.78 -11.36
CA ARG A 122 -17.92 9.88 -12.47
C ARG A 122 -18.35 11.33 -12.62
#